data_AF-A0A238ZSM7-F1
#
_entry.id   AF-A0A238ZSM7-F1
#
_cell.length_a   1.000
_cell.length_b   1.000
_cell.length_c   1.000
_cell.angle_alpha   90.00
_cell.angle_beta   90.00
_cell.angle_gamma   90.00
#
_symmetry.space_group_name_H-M   'P 1'
#
loop_
_entity.id
_entity.type
_entity.pdbx_description
1 polymer ?
#
loop_
_entity_poly.entity_id
_entity_poly.type
_entity_poly.pdbx_seq_one_letter_code
_entity_poly.pdbx_strand_id
1 'polypeptide(L)'
;MFLSRKKMVLVSVAILAATLLAGGFVMFRTVSQGKDLFRLNKALLEEGYYMADFEFKMMGIVYYLDKGHYLEALSTLSQLHSRLSNRAGLNKVPQFASTEEELEFYLGLQNPKTGAFMDESFPYCTFNEPTENVVAHIATLARETGSPVQLKYPLRYLDEVNTPEKLRAFLDDVSNIGWLGNRFPETTFVFARSLASSVNGEGVIRESGLYEFSEVYEATLLDWLYENQDPETGYWGPKLRGTGQLARLDLNNTASIIKVFVDRNGEHIRDAYPLRYRDRLFATTLGVIDRPLPPEDALDEWHDWNIATTKGIRMLLRYFWADASEAEKQRAMDLIADHVRIKFERFYVAEDGGFSLYPDSQHASLDGTATMVLGDIGAFSTERQARLWGDPEAIIEDLGRVETFAITPEDLAVISAKPQVNSLRFYLRGPDYGNLSANVSALMYPQQTVVLDATELVPNVLTWLEEQPVSMGNWTSKQSLESYYSSVKMSAPRVLGNGKELEGVSDLFAWSEKLTIVAFDQLQIPIYRMEFVRPADF
;
A
#
# COMPACT_ATOMS: atom_id res chain seq x y z
N MET A 1 4.63 45.03 45.71
CA MET A 1 6.02 45.17 45.26
C MET A 1 6.04 44.92 43.75
N PHE A 2 5.97 45.97 42.93
CA PHE A 2 5.98 45.81 41.46
C PHE A 2 7.40 45.44 41.00
N LEU A 3 7.55 44.29 40.32
CA LEU A 3 8.80 43.93 39.66
C LEU A 3 9.21 45.05 38.71
N SER A 4 10.48 45.48 38.74
CA SER A 4 10.95 46.47 37.76
C SER A 4 10.79 45.89 36.35
N ARG A 5 10.49 46.76 35.37
CA ARG A 5 10.27 46.36 33.96
C ARG A 5 11.37 45.43 33.41
N LYS A 6 12.62 45.63 33.83
CA LYS A 6 13.76 44.76 33.51
C LYS A 6 13.63 43.34 34.10
N LYS A 7 13.20 43.21 35.36
CA LYS A 7 12.99 41.90 36.01
C LYS A 7 11.80 41.15 35.40
N MET A 8 10.73 41.85 35.02
CA MET A 8 9.61 41.24 34.30
C MET A 8 10.05 40.69 32.93
N VAL A 9 10.80 41.48 32.15
CA VAL A 9 11.36 41.01 30.86
C VAL A 9 12.25 39.79 31.05
N LEU A 10 13.13 39.79 32.07
CA LEU A 10 14.05 38.68 32.32
C LEU A 10 13.32 37.39 32.75
N VAL A 11 12.27 37.51 33.57
CA VAL A 11 11.41 36.39 33.95
C VAL A 11 10.63 35.88 32.74
N SER A 12 10.08 36.76 31.90
CA SER A 12 9.40 36.36 30.66
C SER A 12 10.34 35.63 29.69
N VAL A 13 11.58 36.09 29.53
CA VAL A 13 12.60 35.42 28.70
C VAL A 13 13.01 34.08 29.30
N ALA A 14 13.18 33.98 30.62
CA ALA A 14 13.52 32.73 31.29
C ALA A 14 12.40 31.69 31.18
N ILE A 15 11.13 32.11 31.35
CA ILE A 15 9.96 31.25 31.14
C ILE A 15 9.91 30.81 29.68
N LEU A 16 10.06 31.72 28.73
CA LEU A 16 10.07 31.39 27.30
C LEU A 16 11.20 30.39 26.96
N ALA A 17 12.40 30.61 27.47
CA ALA A 17 13.53 29.70 27.28
C ALA A 17 13.26 28.32 27.91
N ALA A 18 12.71 28.27 29.13
CA ALA A 18 12.33 27.02 29.78
C ALA A 18 11.23 26.28 29.01
N THR A 19 10.23 26.99 28.49
CA THR A 19 9.17 26.40 27.65
C THR A 19 9.74 25.87 26.33
N LEU A 20 10.65 26.60 25.69
CA LEU A 20 11.33 26.15 24.47
C LEU A 20 12.21 24.92 24.72
N LEU A 21 12.97 24.91 25.82
CA LEU A 21 13.81 23.77 26.22
C LEU A 21 12.96 22.54 26.58
N ALA A 22 11.86 22.72 27.32
CA ALA A 22 10.94 21.65 27.65
C ALA A 22 10.26 21.10 26.38
N GLY A 23 9.78 21.97 25.49
CA GLY A 23 9.20 21.55 24.22
C GLY A 23 10.19 20.82 23.32
N GLY A 24 11.43 21.30 23.23
CA GLY A 24 12.51 20.65 22.51
C GLY A 24 12.89 19.28 23.09
N PHE A 25 12.95 19.16 24.41
CA PHE A 25 13.21 17.89 25.10
C PHE A 25 12.10 16.86 24.86
N VAL A 26 10.82 17.28 24.94
CA VAL A 26 9.67 16.42 24.64
C VAL A 26 9.73 15.92 23.20
N MET A 27 9.94 16.80 22.23
CA MET A 27 10.08 16.42 20.82
C MET A 27 11.23 15.44 20.62
N PHE A 28 12.42 15.75 21.14
CA PHE A 28 13.59 14.89 21.02
C PHE A 28 13.36 13.49 21.60
N ARG A 29 12.79 13.42 22.81
CA ARG A 29 12.48 12.15 23.46
C ARG A 29 11.44 11.35 22.68
N THR A 30 10.37 11.99 22.20
CA THR A 30 9.33 11.31 21.43
C THR A 30 9.87 10.77 20.11
N VAL A 31 10.67 11.55 19.37
CA VAL A 31 11.28 11.09 18.11
C VAL A 31 12.25 9.94 18.37
N SER A 32 13.14 10.07 19.37
CA SER A 32 14.11 9.02 19.70
C SER A 32 13.43 7.72 20.14
N GLN A 33 12.43 7.79 21.03
CA GLN A 33 11.70 6.60 21.48
C GLN A 33 10.79 6.05 20.38
N GLY A 34 10.27 6.89 19.48
CA GLY A 34 9.52 6.45 18.30
C GLY A 34 10.35 5.53 17.41
N LYS A 35 11.58 5.92 17.07
CA LYS A 35 12.49 5.07 16.28
C LYS A 35 12.74 3.71 16.94
N ASP A 36 12.99 3.70 18.25
CA ASP A 36 13.15 2.45 19.01
C ASP A 36 11.86 1.61 19.03
N LEU A 37 10.69 2.22 19.14
CA LEU A 37 9.40 1.54 19.10
C LEU A 37 9.15 0.86 17.75
N PHE A 38 9.45 1.52 16.62
CA PHE A 38 9.36 0.89 15.29
C PHE A 38 10.33 -0.29 15.15
N ARG A 39 11.55 -0.16 15.69
CA ARG A 39 12.52 -1.26 15.72
C ARG A 39 12.01 -2.44 16.56
N LEU A 40 11.45 -2.17 17.75
CA LEU A 40 10.85 -3.19 18.60
C LEU A 40 9.63 -3.84 17.94
N ASN A 41 8.78 -3.05 17.27
CA ASN A 41 7.64 -3.54 16.53
C ASN A 41 8.07 -4.53 15.44
N LYS A 42 9.09 -4.18 14.64
CA LYS A 42 9.67 -5.06 13.63
C LYS A 42 10.13 -6.39 14.24
N ALA A 43 10.91 -6.35 15.31
CA ALA A 43 11.39 -7.56 15.98
C ALA A 43 10.25 -8.44 16.54
N LEU A 44 9.22 -7.81 17.11
CA LEU A 44 8.06 -8.53 17.66
C LEU A 44 7.21 -9.19 16.57
N LEU A 45 7.04 -8.53 15.43
CA LEU A 45 6.38 -9.13 14.25
C LEU A 45 7.16 -10.36 13.76
N GLU A 46 8.48 -10.25 13.65
CA GLU A 46 9.36 -11.39 13.29
C GLU A 46 9.30 -12.53 14.31
N GLU A 47 9.08 -12.21 15.60
CA GLU A 47 8.87 -13.19 16.67
C GLU A 47 7.46 -13.80 16.72
N GLY A 48 6.53 -13.35 15.85
CA GLY A 48 5.15 -13.84 15.75
C GLY A 48 4.17 -13.21 16.75
N TYR A 49 4.42 -11.99 17.23
CA TYR A 49 3.48 -11.26 18.08
C TYR A 49 2.43 -10.51 17.26
N TYR A 50 1.22 -10.43 17.81
CA TYR A 50 0.15 -9.60 17.26
C TYR A 50 0.48 -8.11 17.47
N MET A 51 0.64 -7.37 16.37
CA MET A 51 1.02 -5.94 16.39
C MET A 51 0.12 -5.05 15.50
N ALA A 52 -1.04 -5.53 15.06
CA ALA A 52 -1.90 -4.80 14.12
C ALA A 52 -2.43 -3.45 14.67
N ASP A 53 -2.40 -3.23 15.98
CA ASP A 53 -2.83 -1.99 16.63
C ASP A 53 -1.67 -1.01 16.93
N PHE A 54 -0.43 -1.37 16.64
CA PHE A 54 0.77 -0.60 17.03
C PHE A 54 0.80 0.82 16.45
N GLU A 55 0.60 0.96 15.15
CA GLU A 55 0.66 2.26 14.47
C GLU A 55 -0.42 3.20 15.01
N PHE A 56 -1.62 2.68 15.30
CA PHE A 56 -2.72 3.46 15.87
C PHE A 56 -2.49 3.87 17.33
N LYS A 57 -1.78 3.04 18.11
CA LYS A 57 -1.32 3.42 19.47
C LYS A 57 -0.34 4.58 19.41
N MET A 58 0.60 4.55 18.45
CA MET A 58 1.51 5.67 18.20
C MET A 58 0.75 6.94 17.82
N MET A 59 -0.27 6.82 16.96
CA MET A 59 -1.12 7.95 16.58
C MET A 59 -1.94 8.51 17.72
N GLY A 60 -2.39 7.68 18.68
CA GLY A 60 -3.02 8.14 19.92
C GLY A 60 -2.07 8.97 20.80
N ILE A 61 -0.79 8.62 20.85
CA ILE A 61 0.24 9.42 21.55
C ILE A 61 0.44 10.76 20.84
N VAL A 62 0.52 10.76 19.50
CA VAL A 62 0.62 11.99 18.68
C VAL A 62 -0.59 12.90 18.92
N TYR A 63 -1.79 12.33 18.97
CA TYR A 63 -3.02 13.04 19.31
C TYR A 63 -2.89 13.77 20.65
N TYR A 64 -2.50 13.08 21.72
CA TYR A 64 -2.32 13.70 23.03
C TYR A 64 -1.26 14.81 23.02
N LEU A 65 -0.13 14.61 22.33
CA LEU A 65 0.89 15.66 22.19
C LEU A 65 0.34 16.91 21.49
N ASP A 66 -0.42 16.72 20.42
CA ASP A 66 -0.97 17.82 19.62
C ASP A 66 -2.07 18.61 20.34
N LYS A 67 -2.81 17.94 21.22
CA LYS A 67 -3.83 18.54 22.09
C LYS A 67 -3.24 19.16 23.37
N GLY A 68 -1.94 19.04 23.60
CA GLY A 68 -1.26 19.60 24.77
C GLY A 68 -1.36 18.73 26.03
N HIS A 69 -1.83 17.48 25.90
CA HIS A 69 -1.85 16.47 26.97
C HIS A 69 -0.48 15.80 27.14
N TYR A 70 0.58 16.61 27.35
CA TYR A 70 1.97 16.15 27.31
C TYR A 70 2.31 15.06 28.33
N LEU A 71 1.79 15.17 29.56
CA LEU A 71 2.04 14.18 30.61
C LEU A 71 1.44 12.82 30.25
N GLU A 72 0.22 12.83 29.75
CA GLU A 72 -0.49 11.63 29.28
C GLU A 72 0.29 11.00 28.14
N ALA A 73 0.61 11.77 27.08
CA ALA A 73 1.40 11.29 25.96
C ALA A 73 2.74 10.65 26.36
N LEU A 74 3.53 11.30 27.22
CA LEU A 74 4.83 10.79 27.66
C LEU A 74 4.69 9.54 28.54
N SER A 75 3.65 9.48 29.37
CA SER A 75 3.36 8.31 30.20
C SER A 75 2.96 7.12 29.33
N THR A 76 2.05 7.33 28.36
CA THR A 76 1.60 6.30 27.41
C THR A 76 2.74 5.82 26.53
N LEU A 77 3.59 6.72 26.02
CA LEU A 77 4.79 6.38 25.27
C LEU A 77 5.75 5.49 26.06
N SER A 78 6.01 5.85 27.33
CA SER A 78 6.90 5.08 28.20
C SER A 78 6.30 3.70 28.54
N GLN A 79 4.99 3.63 28.77
CA GLN A 79 4.28 2.37 29.01
C GLN A 79 4.32 1.46 27.77
N LEU A 80 4.05 2.01 26.59
CA LEU A 80 4.12 1.27 25.33
C LEU A 80 5.54 0.73 25.09
N HIS A 81 6.56 1.57 25.24
CA HIS A 81 7.95 1.15 25.12
C HIS A 81 8.30 0.04 26.10
N SER A 82 7.88 0.16 27.36
CA SER A 82 8.09 -0.89 28.36
C SER A 82 7.43 -2.21 27.93
N ARG A 83 6.16 -2.18 27.52
CA ARG A 83 5.40 -3.37 27.06
C ARG A 83 6.08 -4.06 25.89
N LEU A 84 6.51 -3.30 24.89
CA LEU A 84 7.20 -3.84 23.72
C LEU A 84 8.57 -4.42 24.08
N SER A 85 9.32 -3.74 24.95
CA SER A 85 10.65 -4.21 25.37
C SER A 85 10.61 -5.49 26.21
N ASN A 86 9.63 -5.61 27.12
CA ASN A 86 9.53 -6.73 28.06
C ASN A 86 8.48 -7.78 27.67
N ARG A 87 7.78 -7.60 26.55
CA ARG A 87 6.71 -8.47 26.01
C ARG A 87 5.50 -8.62 26.94
N ALA A 88 5.37 -7.79 27.97
CA ALA A 88 4.32 -7.92 28.97
C ALA A 88 2.94 -7.58 28.39
N GLY A 89 2.01 -8.54 28.48
CA GLY A 89 0.64 -8.37 28.00
C GLY A 89 0.54 -8.20 26.48
N LEU A 90 1.53 -8.72 25.72
CA LEU A 90 1.42 -8.88 24.28
C LEU A 90 0.89 -10.28 23.96
N ASN A 91 0.08 -10.38 22.92
CA ASN A 91 -0.44 -11.66 22.44
C ASN A 91 0.53 -12.21 21.41
N LYS A 92 1.03 -13.43 21.64
CA LYS A 92 1.75 -14.17 20.61
C LYS A 92 0.74 -14.95 19.78
N VAL A 93 0.80 -14.82 18.46
CA VAL A 93 -0.10 -15.56 17.56
C VAL A 93 0.34 -17.03 17.56
N PRO A 94 -0.52 -17.97 17.98
CA PRO A 94 -0.17 -19.38 17.97
C PRO A 94 -0.23 -19.95 16.54
N GLN A 95 0.29 -21.16 16.36
CA GLN A 95 -0.07 -21.96 15.19
C GLN A 95 -1.45 -22.55 15.42
N PHE A 96 -2.39 -22.27 14.52
CA PHE A 96 -3.76 -22.75 14.62
C PHE A 96 -3.91 -24.14 14.01
N ALA A 97 -4.63 -25.04 14.68
CA ALA A 97 -4.95 -26.36 14.15
C ALA A 97 -6.14 -26.34 13.17
N SER A 98 -6.91 -25.25 13.15
CA SER A 98 -8.12 -25.08 12.32
C SER A 98 -8.47 -23.60 12.14
N THR A 99 -9.26 -23.29 11.10
CA THR A 99 -9.80 -21.95 10.85
C THR A 99 -10.71 -21.50 12.00
N GLU A 100 -11.44 -22.41 12.64
CA GLU A 100 -12.29 -22.13 13.80
C GLU A 100 -11.49 -21.67 15.03
N GLU A 101 -10.34 -22.29 15.30
CA GLU A 101 -9.44 -21.88 16.38
C GLU A 101 -8.85 -20.49 16.11
N GLU A 102 -8.45 -20.22 14.87
CA GLU A 102 -7.98 -18.90 14.45
C GLU A 102 -9.06 -17.84 14.64
N LEU A 103 -10.29 -18.12 14.19
CA LEU A 103 -11.45 -17.24 14.37
C LEU A 103 -11.69 -16.92 15.85
N GLU A 104 -11.65 -17.94 16.73
CA GLU A 104 -11.88 -17.74 18.15
C GLU A 104 -10.78 -16.91 18.83
N PHE A 105 -9.51 -17.09 18.43
CA PHE A 105 -8.39 -16.27 18.90
C PHE A 105 -8.62 -14.79 18.57
N TYR A 106 -8.89 -14.46 17.31
CA TYR A 106 -9.10 -13.06 16.91
C TYR A 106 -10.33 -12.46 17.57
N LEU A 107 -11.44 -13.18 17.67
CA LEU A 107 -12.61 -12.73 18.43
C LEU A 107 -12.28 -12.46 19.91
N GLY A 108 -11.35 -13.23 20.49
CA GLY A 108 -10.84 -13.04 21.85
C GLY A 108 -10.08 -11.73 22.10
N LEU A 109 -9.61 -11.06 21.04
CA LEU A 109 -8.90 -9.78 21.13
C LEU A 109 -9.85 -8.58 21.36
N GLN A 110 -11.16 -8.77 21.21
CA GLN A 110 -12.13 -7.68 21.29
C GLN A 110 -12.30 -7.14 22.71
N ASN A 111 -12.25 -5.82 22.87
CA ASN A 111 -12.44 -5.16 24.15
C ASN A 111 -13.93 -5.22 24.59
N PRO A 112 -14.25 -5.76 25.79
CA PRO A 112 -15.64 -5.93 26.24
C PRO A 112 -16.39 -4.63 26.52
N LYS A 113 -15.67 -3.55 26.84
CA LYS A 113 -16.25 -2.27 27.21
C LYS A 113 -16.58 -1.45 25.97
N THR A 114 -15.60 -1.28 25.08
CA THR A 114 -15.70 -0.41 23.90
C THR A 114 -16.21 -1.16 22.67
N GLY A 115 -16.03 -2.48 22.62
CA GLY A 115 -16.26 -3.30 21.43
C GLY A 115 -15.17 -3.19 20.35
N ALA A 116 -14.16 -2.35 20.54
CA ALA A 116 -13.08 -2.17 19.59
C ALA A 116 -12.01 -3.28 19.71
N PHE A 117 -11.24 -3.50 18.65
CA PHE A 117 -9.99 -4.27 18.70
C PHE A 117 -8.82 -3.35 19.07
N MET A 118 -8.96 -2.67 20.21
CA MET A 118 -8.01 -1.69 20.73
C MET A 118 -8.13 -1.60 22.25
N ASP A 119 -7.02 -1.28 22.92
CA ASP A 119 -6.99 -1.03 24.36
C ASP A 119 -7.67 0.30 24.72
N GLU A 120 -8.42 0.34 25.83
CA GLU A 120 -9.15 1.52 26.29
C GLU A 120 -8.25 2.63 26.86
N SER A 121 -6.95 2.36 27.02
CA SER A 121 -5.94 3.33 27.44
C SER A 121 -5.61 4.38 26.36
N PHE A 122 -6.10 4.20 25.14
CA PHE A 122 -5.89 5.09 24.00
C PHE A 122 -7.16 5.90 23.68
N PRO A 123 -7.04 7.09 23.07
CA PRO A 123 -8.19 7.92 22.77
C PRO A 123 -9.08 7.23 21.73
N TYR A 124 -10.40 7.35 21.86
CA TYR A 124 -11.37 6.59 21.05
C TYR A 124 -11.24 6.85 19.54
N CYS A 125 -10.66 7.99 19.14
CA CYS A 125 -10.34 8.28 17.75
C CYS A 125 -9.43 7.21 17.11
N THR A 126 -8.68 6.45 17.89
CA THR A 126 -7.79 5.39 17.42
C THR A 126 -8.48 4.04 17.17
N PHE A 127 -9.77 3.90 17.47
CA PHE A 127 -10.40 2.58 17.57
C PHE A 127 -10.89 2.01 16.23
N ASN A 128 -11.25 2.89 15.29
CA ASN A 128 -11.98 2.49 14.08
C ASN A 128 -11.13 1.63 13.13
N GLU A 129 -9.96 2.10 12.71
CA GLU A 129 -9.08 1.40 11.77
C GLU A 129 -8.60 0.02 12.24
N PRO A 130 -8.02 -0.14 13.46
CA PRO A 130 -7.62 -1.47 13.90
C PRO A 130 -8.84 -2.40 14.03
N THR A 131 -10.02 -1.85 14.35
CA THR A 131 -11.26 -2.63 14.38
C THR A 131 -11.67 -3.09 12.98
N GLU A 132 -11.71 -2.21 11.97
CA GLU A 132 -12.01 -2.57 10.58
C GLU A 132 -11.04 -3.64 10.05
N ASN A 133 -9.73 -3.52 10.35
CA ASN A 133 -8.73 -4.49 9.93
C ASN A 133 -8.98 -5.90 10.52
N VAL A 134 -9.24 -5.98 11.83
CA VAL A 134 -9.50 -7.28 12.48
C VAL A 134 -10.86 -7.84 12.07
N VAL A 135 -11.89 -6.99 11.89
CA VAL A 135 -13.20 -7.42 11.39
C VAL A 135 -13.10 -7.96 9.96
N ALA A 136 -12.26 -7.37 9.10
CA ALA A 136 -12.04 -7.88 7.74
C ALA A 136 -11.40 -9.28 7.75
N HIS A 137 -10.45 -9.52 8.66
CA HIS A 137 -9.87 -10.85 8.86
C HIS A 137 -10.92 -11.84 9.38
N ILE A 138 -11.66 -11.47 10.42
CA ILE A 138 -12.77 -12.28 10.99
C ILE A 138 -13.81 -12.61 9.91
N ALA A 139 -14.19 -11.65 9.07
CA ALA A 139 -15.16 -11.85 8.00
C ALA A 139 -14.66 -12.86 6.97
N THR A 140 -13.35 -12.91 6.72
CA THR A 140 -12.74 -13.88 5.83
C THR A 140 -12.76 -15.29 6.44
N LEU A 141 -12.32 -15.44 7.69
CA LEU A 141 -12.37 -16.71 8.43
C LEU A 141 -13.81 -17.24 8.60
N ALA A 142 -14.77 -16.35 8.88
CA ALA A 142 -16.17 -16.70 9.04
C ALA A 142 -16.76 -17.28 7.73
N ARG A 143 -16.44 -16.69 6.57
CA ARG A 143 -16.88 -17.22 5.28
C ARG A 143 -16.38 -18.64 5.02
N GLU A 144 -15.14 -18.95 5.39
CA GLU A 144 -14.56 -20.28 5.20
C GLU A 144 -15.17 -21.35 6.10
N THR A 145 -15.48 -20.98 7.33
CA THR A 145 -16.17 -21.87 8.29
C THR A 145 -17.68 -21.97 8.04
N GLY A 146 -18.20 -21.27 7.02
CA GLY A 146 -19.64 -21.20 6.74
C GLY A 146 -20.45 -20.50 7.83
N SER A 147 -19.79 -19.71 8.68
CA SER A 147 -20.38 -19.00 9.81
C SER A 147 -20.74 -17.56 9.44
N PRO A 148 -21.82 -16.98 9.99
CA PRO A 148 -22.07 -15.55 9.87
C PRO A 148 -20.99 -14.75 10.62
N VAL A 149 -20.67 -13.55 10.14
CA VAL A 149 -19.77 -12.63 10.84
C VAL A 149 -20.47 -12.16 12.12
N GLN A 150 -19.94 -12.54 13.28
CA GLN A 150 -20.46 -12.13 14.58
C GLN A 150 -19.31 -11.80 15.53
N LEU A 151 -19.43 -10.68 16.23
CA LEU A 151 -18.46 -10.24 17.24
C LEU A 151 -18.93 -10.62 18.65
N LYS A 152 -18.00 -10.72 19.61
CA LYS A 152 -18.32 -11.03 21.02
C LYS A 152 -19.06 -9.89 21.71
N TYR A 153 -18.77 -8.65 21.33
CA TYR A 153 -19.31 -7.43 21.92
C TYR A 153 -19.76 -6.44 20.83
N PRO A 154 -20.80 -5.63 21.09
CA PRO A 154 -21.23 -4.59 20.15
C PRO A 154 -20.18 -3.47 20.05
N LEU A 155 -20.06 -2.85 18.88
CA LEU A 155 -19.12 -1.76 18.58
C LEU A 155 -19.53 -0.41 19.21
N ARG A 156 -19.62 -0.36 20.54
CA ARG A 156 -20.15 0.80 21.29
C ARG A 156 -19.37 2.09 21.07
N TYR A 157 -18.09 2.01 20.71
CA TYR A 157 -17.31 3.22 20.42
C TYR A 157 -17.87 4.05 19.25
N LEU A 158 -18.64 3.45 18.34
CA LEU A 158 -19.28 4.17 17.24
C LEU A 158 -20.41 5.09 17.72
N ASP A 159 -20.94 4.86 18.93
CA ASP A 159 -21.93 5.75 19.54
C ASP A 159 -21.36 7.13 19.91
N GLU A 160 -20.03 7.26 19.94
CA GLU A 160 -19.34 8.55 20.13
C GLU A 160 -19.38 9.43 18.88
N VAL A 161 -19.73 8.89 17.71
CA VAL A 161 -19.79 9.63 16.43
C VAL A 161 -21.13 9.50 15.68
N ASN A 162 -22.09 8.73 16.19
CA ASN A 162 -23.30 8.31 15.46
C ASN A 162 -24.36 9.39 15.14
N THR A 163 -24.14 10.66 15.50
CA THR A 163 -25.04 11.77 15.18
C THR A 163 -24.29 12.85 14.39
N PRO A 164 -24.97 13.65 13.56
CA PRO A 164 -24.32 14.72 12.78
C PRO A 164 -23.45 15.66 13.62
N GLU A 165 -23.92 16.04 14.81
CA GLU A 165 -23.21 16.96 15.71
C GLU A 165 -21.94 16.31 16.27
N LYS A 166 -22.06 15.06 16.75
CA LYS A 166 -20.90 14.30 17.25
C LYS A 166 -19.88 14.04 16.16
N LEU A 167 -20.34 13.66 14.96
CA LEU A 167 -19.50 13.41 13.80
C LEU A 167 -18.72 14.67 13.41
N ARG A 168 -19.39 15.82 13.23
CA ARG A 168 -18.69 17.07 12.88
C ARG A 168 -17.67 17.46 13.93
N ALA A 169 -18.03 17.38 15.21
CA ALA A 169 -17.11 17.67 16.31
C ALA A 169 -15.88 16.76 16.27
N PHE A 170 -16.08 15.46 16.02
CA PHE A 170 -14.98 14.50 15.86
C PHE A 170 -14.08 14.84 14.67
N LEU A 171 -14.67 15.03 13.48
CA LEU A 171 -13.95 15.30 12.24
C LEU A 171 -13.13 16.59 12.35
N ASP A 172 -13.72 17.66 12.91
CA ASP A 172 -13.04 18.94 13.12
C ASP A 172 -11.91 18.80 14.16
N ASP A 173 -12.10 17.99 15.20
CA ASP A 173 -11.09 17.77 16.22
C ASP A 173 -9.86 17.04 15.65
N VAL A 174 -10.06 15.93 14.96
CA VAL A 174 -8.94 15.10 14.47
C VAL A 174 -8.29 15.65 13.20
N SER A 175 -8.98 16.53 12.45
CA SER A 175 -8.43 17.15 11.24
C SER A 175 -7.60 18.41 11.47
N ASN A 176 -7.81 19.12 12.60
CA ASN A 176 -7.11 20.36 12.91
C ASN A 176 -5.91 20.13 13.86
N ILE A 177 -4.73 20.12 13.27
CA ILE A 177 -3.47 19.84 13.98
C ILE A 177 -2.73 21.12 14.38
N GLY A 178 -1.98 21.01 15.47
CA GLY A 178 -1.00 21.98 15.92
C GLY A 178 0.37 21.77 15.28
N TRP A 179 1.31 22.62 15.71
CA TRP A 179 2.68 22.61 15.19
C TRP A 179 3.46 21.33 15.52
N LEU A 180 3.10 20.63 16.61
CA LEU A 180 3.72 19.36 17.00
C LEU A 180 3.20 18.21 16.15
N GLY A 181 1.87 18.09 15.98
CA GLY A 181 1.26 17.07 15.13
C GLY A 181 1.80 17.12 13.70
N ASN A 182 2.07 18.32 13.18
CA ASN A 182 2.60 18.49 11.82
C ASN A 182 4.07 18.03 11.64
N ARG A 183 4.75 17.62 12.72
CA ARG A 183 6.15 17.13 12.66
C ARG A 183 6.24 15.61 12.59
N PHE A 184 5.14 14.89 12.74
CA PHE A 184 5.12 13.43 12.69
C PHE A 184 4.85 12.94 11.27
N PRO A 185 5.37 11.76 10.87
CA PRO A 185 5.14 11.19 9.54
C PRO A 185 3.67 11.02 9.20
N GLU A 186 2.84 10.62 10.17
CA GLU A 186 1.37 10.53 10.05
C GLU A 186 0.68 11.53 10.98
N THR A 187 -0.56 11.94 10.63
CA THR A 187 -1.36 12.87 11.45
C THR A 187 -2.69 12.27 11.87
N THR A 188 -3.30 12.87 12.89
CA THR A 188 -4.63 12.48 13.38
C THR A 188 -5.73 12.58 12.32
N PHE A 189 -5.46 13.21 11.17
CA PHE A 189 -6.38 13.23 10.03
C PHE A 189 -6.74 11.82 9.52
N VAL A 190 -5.88 10.82 9.75
CA VAL A 190 -6.17 9.42 9.44
C VAL A 190 -7.49 8.95 10.06
N PHE A 191 -7.83 9.43 11.26
CA PHE A 191 -9.05 9.07 11.97
C PHE A 191 -10.31 9.69 11.33
N ALA A 192 -10.21 10.87 10.72
CA ALA A 192 -11.30 11.42 9.91
C ALA A 192 -11.46 10.61 8.62
N ARG A 193 -10.32 10.30 7.96
CA ARG A 193 -10.27 9.50 6.74
C ARG A 193 -10.85 8.10 6.94
N SER A 194 -10.68 7.46 8.09
CA SER A 194 -11.17 6.10 8.29
C SER A 194 -12.67 5.97 8.33
N LEU A 195 -13.38 7.01 8.79
CA LEU A 195 -14.85 7.00 8.74
C LEU A 195 -15.39 6.98 7.31
N ALA A 196 -14.58 7.33 6.30
CA ALA A 196 -14.98 7.25 4.88
C ALA A 196 -15.41 5.85 4.44
N SER A 197 -14.96 4.79 5.12
CA SER A 197 -15.38 3.40 4.86
C SER A 197 -16.90 3.22 4.99
N SER A 198 -17.55 4.02 5.84
CA SER A 198 -19.00 3.96 6.06
C SER A 198 -19.84 4.39 4.85
N VAL A 199 -19.26 5.17 3.93
CA VAL A 199 -19.97 5.79 2.78
C VAL A 199 -19.39 5.47 1.40
N ASN A 200 -18.21 4.81 1.34
CA ASN A 200 -17.54 4.46 0.09
C ASN A 200 -17.87 3.04 -0.42
N GLY A 201 -18.68 2.27 0.32
CA GLY A 201 -19.05 0.90 -0.07
C GLY A 201 -17.92 -0.13 0.07
N GLU A 202 -16.89 0.16 0.87
CA GLU A 202 -15.79 -0.76 1.20
C GLU A 202 -15.70 -1.04 2.73
N GLY A 203 -16.68 -0.59 3.53
CA GLY A 203 -16.65 -0.71 4.99
C GLY A 203 -17.16 -2.06 5.49
N VAL A 204 -16.26 -2.90 6.01
CA VAL A 204 -16.61 -4.28 6.41
C VAL A 204 -17.58 -4.30 7.59
N ILE A 205 -17.55 -3.30 8.47
CA ILE A 205 -18.53 -3.16 9.57
C ILE A 205 -19.97 -3.10 9.03
N ARG A 206 -20.22 -2.27 8.00
CA ARG A 206 -21.54 -2.11 7.39
C ARG A 206 -21.91 -3.34 6.56
N GLU A 207 -20.99 -3.82 5.73
CA GLU A 207 -21.21 -5.01 4.88
C GLU A 207 -21.56 -6.26 5.70
N SER A 208 -20.97 -6.38 6.88
CA SER A 208 -21.22 -7.49 7.82
C SER A 208 -22.44 -7.28 8.71
N GLY A 209 -23.16 -6.15 8.58
CA GLY A 209 -24.33 -5.82 9.40
C GLY A 209 -24.03 -5.62 10.88
N LEU A 210 -22.79 -5.23 11.23
CA LEU A 210 -22.33 -5.09 12.62
C LEU A 210 -22.70 -3.74 13.24
N TYR A 211 -22.83 -2.70 12.42
CA TYR A 211 -23.32 -1.37 12.81
C TYR A 211 -23.89 -0.65 11.59
N GLU A 212 -24.98 0.09 11.76
CA GLU A 212 -25.62 0.86 10.70
C GLU A 212 -25.73 2.33 11.11
N PHE A 213 -25.14 3.21 10.31
CA PHE A 213 -25.28 4.65 10.48
C PHE A 213 -26.54 5.15 9.79
N SER A 214 -27.13 6.23 10.31
CA SER A 214 -28.28 6.87 9.66
C SER A 214 -27.91 7.56 8.35
N GLU A 215 -28.87 7.71 7.42
CA GLU A 215 -28.66 8.45 6.17
C GLU A 215 -28.19 9.90 6.40
N VAL A 216 -28.65 10.54 7.49
CA VAL A 216 -28.24 11.91 7.85
C VAL A 216 -26.78 11.95 8.31
N TYR A 217 -26.30 10.91 8.98
CA TYR A 217 -24.87 10.76 9.30
C TYR A 217 -24.05 10.63 8.01
N GLU A 218 -24.49 9.77 7.08
CA GLU A 218 -23.77 9.56 5.81
C GLU A 218 -23.69 10.85 4.99
N ALA A 219 -24.80 11.58 4.85
CA ALA A 219 -24.83 12.88 4.20
C ALA A 219 -23.91 13.90 4.88
N THR A 220 -23.89 13.92 6.22
CA THR A 220 -23.02 14.82 6.99
C THR A 220 -21.53 14.53 6.76
N LEU A 221 -21.16 13.25 6.70
CA LEU A 221 -19.79 12.84 6.39
C LEU A 221 -19.39 13.23 4.97
N LEU A 222 -20.28 12.99 4.00
CA LEU A 222 -20.07 13.35 2.59
C LEU A 222 -19.88 14.87 2.43
N ASP A 223 -20.76 15.68 3.04
CA ASP A 223 -20.64 17.13 3.03
C ASP A 223 -19.31 17.58 3.60
N TRP A 224 -18.94 17.06 4.79
CA TRP A 224 -17.69 17.44 5.44
C TRP A 224 -16.47 17.06 4.58
N LEU A 225 -16.41 15.84 4.05
CA LEU A 225 -15.33 15.42 3.16
C LEU A 225 -15.29 16.30 1.92
N TYR A 226 -16.43 16.55 1.29
CA TYR A 226 -16.52 17.38 0.10
C TYR A 226 -15.96 18.77 0.38
N GLU A 227 -16.48 19.47 1.39
CA GLU A 227 -16.09 20.83 1.77
C GLU A 227 -14.63 20.92 2.23
N ASN A 228 -14.09 19.86 2.85
CA ASN A 228 -12.76 19.87 3.43
C ASN A 228 -11.61 19.67 2.40
N GLN A 229 -11.92 19.39 1.13
CA GLN A 229 -10.92 19.30 0.06
C GLN A 229 -10.23 20.65 -0.20
N ASP A 230 -8.90 20.65 -0.26
CA ASP A 230 -8.10 21.83 -0.56
C ASP A 230 -8.15 22.17 -2.06
N PRO A 231 -8.56 23.39 -2.47
CA PRO A 231 -8.68 23.76 -3.88
C PRO A 231 -7.36 24.00 -4.60
N GLU A 232 -6.29 24.35 -3.88
CA GLU A 232 -4.99 24.67 -4.49
C GLU A 232 -4.26 23.40 -4.95
N THR A 233 -4.31 22.36 -4.12
CA THR A 233 -3.65 21.07 -4.32
C THR A 233 -4.61 19.98 -4.81
N GLY A 234 -5.91 20.16 -4.60
CA GLY A 234 -6.93 19.12 -4.80
C GLY A 234 -6.96 18.06 -3.70
N TYR A 235 -6.05 18.11 -2.72
CA TYR A 235 -5.88 17.05 -1.72
C TYR A 235 -6.82 17.20 -0.52
N TRP A 236 -6.99 16.09 0.19
CA TRP A 236 -7.47 16.09 1.57
C TRP A 236 -6.29 15.91 2.51
N GLY A 237 -6.32 16.57 3.66
CA GLY A 237 -5.27 16.40 4.64
C GLY A 237 -5.49 17.25 5.88
N PRO A 238 -4.54 17.16 6.83
CA PRO A 238 -4.62 17.89 8.08
C PRO A 238 -4.55 19.40 7.83
N LYS A 239 -5.32 20.17 8.59
CA LYS A 239 -5.33 21.63 8.55
C LYS A 239 -4.64 22.20 9.78
N LEU A 240 -3.91 23.31 9.61
CA LEU A 240 -3.32 24.02 10.75
C LEU A 240 -4.42 24.72 11.55
N ARG A 241 -4.53 24.39 12.84
CA ARG A 241 -5.56 24.95 13.75
C ARG A 241 -5.64 26.48 13.75
N GLY A 242 -4.52 27.17 13.50
CA GLY A 242 -4.44 28.63 13.50
C GLY A 242 -4.87 29.31 12.19
N THR A 243 -4.81 28.61 11.05
CA THR A 243 -5.04 29.23 9.73
C THR A 243 -6.13 28.52 8.92
N GLY A 244 -6.49 27.29 9.27
CA GLY A 244 -7.39 26.44 8.49
C GLY A 244 -6.80 25.97 7.15
N GLN A 245 -5.55 26.32 6.86
CA GLN A 245 -4.86 25.92 5.63
C GLN A 245 -4.34 24.49 5.75
N LEU A 246 -4.25 23.81 4.61
CA LEU A 246 -3.62 22.50 4.51
C LEU A 246 -2.20 22.57 5.07
N ALA A 247 -1.92 21.76 6.10
CA ALA A 247 -0.65 21.78 6.81
C ALA A 247 0.48 21.14 5.99
N ARG A 248 0.13 20.16 5.16
CA ARG A 248 1.02 19.41 4.27
C ARG A 248 0.22 18.57 3.27
N LEU A 249 0.88 18.17 2.18
CA LEU A 249 0.33 17.20 1.23
C LEU A 249 0.22 15.83 1.90
N ASP A 250 -0.98 15.26 1.87
CA ASP A 250 -1.30 13.98 2.49
C ASP A 250 -1.92 13.01 1.48
N LEU A 251 -1.04 12.36 0.72
CA LEU A 251 -1.45 11.43 -0.33
C LEU A 251 -2.15 10.20 0.27
N ASN A 252 -1.64 9.67 1.37
CA ASN A 252 -2.16 8.45 2.00
C ASN A 252 -3.64 8.60 2.34
N ASN A 253 -4.02 9.74 2.92
CA ASN A 253 -5.41 10.01 3.26
C ASN A 253 -6.24 10.42 2.03
N THR A 254 -5.68 11.22 1.12
CA THR A 254 -6.34 11.58 -0.15
C THR A 254 -6.72 10.34 -0.98
N ALA A 255 -5.83 9.37 -1.12
CA ALA A 255 -6.05 8.11 -1.86
C ALA A 255 -7.19 7.25 -1.28
N SER A 256 -7.53 7.49 -0.02
CA SER A 256 -8.58 6.76 0.69
C SER A 256 -9.92 7.48 0.57
N ILE A 257 -9.90 8.82 0.68
CA ILE A 257 -11.10 9.67 0.59
C ILE A 257 -11.63 9.74 -0.85
N ILE A 258 -10.75 9.77 -1.86
CA ILE A 258 -11.17 9.89 -3.26
C ILE A 258 -12.20 8.84 -3.70
N LYS A 259 -12.12 7.63 -3.12
CA LYS A 259 -13.04 6.50 -3.37
C LYS A 259 -14.49 6.77 -2.96
N VAL A 260 -14.72 7.79 -2.13
CA VAL A 260 -16.05 8.22 -1.74
C VAL A 260 -16.77 8.90 -2.92
N PHE A 261 -16.01 9.49 -3.85
CA PHE A 261 -16.50 10.32 -4.94
C PHE A 261 -16.40 9.67 -6.31
N VAL A 262 -15.43 8.76 -6.51
CA VAL A 262 -15.26 8.03 -7.77
C VAL A 262 -15.12 6.52 -7.57
N ASP A 263 -15.63 5.77 -8.54
CA ASP A 263 -15.52 4.32 -8.57
C ASP A 263 -14.12 3.85 -9.00
N ARG A 264 -13.95 2.54 -9.17
CA ARG A 264 -12.67 1.92 -9.56
C ARG A 264 -12.19 2.26 -10.98
N ASN A 265 -13.03 2.91 -11.78
CA ASN A 265 -12.75 3.37 -13.13
C ASN A 265 -12.58 4.90 -13.20
N GLY A 266 -12.76 5.61 -12.08
CA GLY A 266 -12.68 7.07 -12.04
C GLY A 266 -14.01 7.77 -12.38
N GLU A 267 -15.10 7.02 -12.50
CA GLU A 267 -16.43 7.58 -12.77
C GLU A 267 -17.08 8.08 -11.47
N HIS A 268 -17.85 9.16 -11.56
CA HIS A 268 -18.51 9.74 -10.38
C HIS A 268 -19.56 8.79 -9.80
N ILE A 269 -19.49 8.55 -8.48
CA ILE A 269 -20.46 7.68 -7.78
C ILE A 269 -21.80 8.42 -7.57
N ARG A 270 -21.76 9.74 -7.36
CA ARG A 270 -22.92 10.57 -7.02
C ARG A 270 -22.87 11.90 -7.75
N ASP A 271 -23.93 12.23 -8.48
CA ASP A 271 -24.04 13.50 -9.23
C ASP A 271 -23.97 14.74 -8.32
N ALA A 272 -24.45 14.63 -7.07
CA ALA A 272 -24.40 15.72 -6.11
C ALA A 272 -22.98 16.02 -5.58
N TYR A 273 -22.05 15.06 -5.70
CA TYR A 273 -20.69 15.17 -5.17
C TYR A 273 -19.65 14.74 -6.23
N PRO A 274 -19.55 15.47 -7.37
CA PRO A 274 -18.56 15.15 -8.39
C PRO A 274 -17.16 15.42 -7.85
N LEU A 275 -16.19 14.58 -8.21
CA LEU A 275 -14.79 14.77 -7.81
C LEU A 275 -14.26 16.11 -8.34
N ARG A 276 -13.86 17.00 -7.42
CA ARG A 276 -13.34 18.33 -7.76
C ARG A 276 -11.84 18.31 -7.95
N TYR A 277 -11.35 19.30 -8.72
CA TYR A 277 -9.93 19.62 -8.88
C TYR A 277 -9.08 18.46 -9.45
N ARG A 278 -9.61 17.67 -10.39
CA ARG A 278 -8.91 16.51 -10.99
C ARG A 278 -7.51 16.87 -11.52
N ASP A 279 -7.37 17.97 -12.26
CA ASP A 279 -6.06 18.42 -12.77
C ASP A 279 -5.05 18.72 -11.64
N ARG A 280 -5.53 19.32 -10.54
CA ARG A 280 -4.69 19.62 -9.36
C ARG A 280 -4.31 18.36 -8.60
N LEU A 281 -5.26 17.43 -8.45
CA LEU A 281 -5.00 16.11 -7.89
C LEU A 281 -3.91 15.39 -8.69
N PHE A 282 -4.04 15.32 -10.02
CA PHE A 282 -3.07 14.68 -10.88
C PHE A 282 -1.67 15.31 -10.74
N ALA A 283 -1.58 16.63 -10.91
CA ALA A 283 -0.30 17.35 -10.85
C ALA A 283 0.36 17.24 -9.46
N THR A 284 -0.43 17.33 -8.39
CA THR A 284 0.08 17.17 -7.02
C THR A 284 0.51 15.73 -6.76
N THR A 285 -0.25 14.73 -7.24
CA THR A 285 0.13 13.31 -7.11
C THR A 285 1.43 13.02 -7.84
N LEU A 286 1.62 13.52 -9.06
CA LEU A 286 2.91 13.44 -9.77
C LEU A 286 4.04 14.05 -8.93
N GLY A 287 3.84 15.24 -8.37
CA GLY A 287 4.85 15.89 -7.53
C GLY A 287 5.18 15.14 -6.23
N VAL A 288 4.25 14.34 -5.69
CA VAL A 288 4.50 13.51 -4.51
C VAL A 288 5.29 12.25 -4.86
N ILE A 289 4.98 11.58 -5.98
CA ILE A 289 5.71 10.37 -6.39
C ILE A 289 7.10 10.67 -6.97
N ASP A 290 7.34 11.90 -7.42
CA ASP A 290 8.64 12.43 -7.89
C ASP A 290 9.55 12.92 -6.75
N ARG A 291 9.20 12.60 -5.49
CA ARG A 291 10.05 12.95 -4.34
C ARG A 291 11.33 12.12 -4.33
N PRO A 292 12.47 12.70 -3.90
CA PRO A 292 13.73 11.97 -3.81
C PRO A 292 13.62 10.80 -2.82
N LEU A 293 14.47 9.80 -3.02
CA LEU A 293 14.59 8.67 -2.10
C LEU A 293 15.02 9.15 -0.70
N PRO A 294 14.44 8.58 0.37
CA PRO A 294 14.88 8.88 1.73
C PRO A 294 16.32 8.43 2.01
N PRO A 295 16.99 9.02 3.02
CA PRO A 295 18.28 8.54 3.50
C PRO A 295 18.23 7.07 3.96
N GLU A 296 19.32 6.32 3.80
CA GLU A 296 19.35 4.87 4.09
C GLU A 296 19.01 4.52 5.54
N ASP A 297 19.31 5.39 6.51
CA ASP A 297 19.07 5.18 7.94
C ASP A 297 17.70 5.70 8.44
N ALA A 298 16.87 6.27 7.55
CA ALA A 298 15.57 6.85 7.87
C ALA A 298 14.41 5.89 7.58
N LEU A 299 14.32 4.80 8.34
CA LEU A 299 13.29 3.74 8.14
C LEU A 299 11.85 4.27 8.17
N ASP A 300 11.56 5.27 8.99
CA ASP A 300 10.25 5.92 9.07
C ASP A 300 9.91 6.73 7.80
N GLU A 301 10.90 7.38 7.20
CA GLU A 301 10.73 8.08 5.92
C GLU A 301 10.60 7.10 4.76
N TRP A 302 11.34 5.99 4.77
CA TRP A 302 11.18 4.90 3.79
C TRP A 302 9.80 4.27 3.82
N HIS A 303 9.26 4.06 5.02
CA HIS A 303 7.92 3.56 5.22
C HIS A 303 6.88 4.49 4.58
N ASP A 304 6.93 5.79 4.89
CA ASP A 304 6.02 6.78 4.31
C ASP A 304 6.18 6.87 2.78
N TRP A 305 7.43 6.95 2.30
CA TRP A 305 7.73 7.02 0.86
C TRP A 305 7.16 5.82 0.10
N ASN A 306 7.33 4.60 0.60
CA ASN A 306 6.85 3.39 -0.06
C ASN A 306 5.32 3.38 -0.16
N ILE A 307 4.63 3.72 0.93
CA ILE A 307 3.16 3.74 0.98
C ILE A 307 2.61 4.86 0.09
N ALA A 308 3.15 6.07 0.22
CA ALA A 308 2.68 7.23 -0.52
C ALA A 308 2.90 7.06 -2.03
N THR A 309 4.07 6.55 -2.44
CA THR A 309 4.37 6.33 -3.86
C THR A 309 3.46 5.26 -4.46
N THR A 310 3.30 4.12 -3.78
CA THR A 310 2.40 3.02 -4.20
C THR A 310 0.96 3.51 -4.37
N LYS A 311 0.43 4.23 -3.37
CA LYS A 311 -0.94 4.80 -3.43
C LYS A 311 -1.05 5.87 -4.52
N GLY A 312 -0.01 6.66 -4.75
CA GLY A 312 0.01 7.70 -5.77
C GLY A 312 -0.09 7.12 -7.17
N ILE A 313 0.72 6.10 -7.45
CA ILE A 313 0.66 5.33 -8.69
C ILE A 313 -0.75 4.77 -8.90
N ARG A 314 -1.34 4.14 -7.88
CA ARG A 314 -2.72 3.64 -7.92
C ARG A 314 -3.73 4.72 -8.27
N MET A 315 -3.62 5.91 -7.66
CA MET A 315 -4.52 7.03 -7.94
C MET A 315 -4.41 7.50 -9.39
N LEU A 316 -3.18 7.71 -9.88
CA LEU A 316 -2.93 8.14 -11.26
C LEU A 316 -3.57 7.17 -12.26
N LEU A 317 -3.26 5.87 -12.12
CA LEU A 317 -3.69 4.84 -13.07
C LEU A 317 -5.20 4.56 -13.01
N ARG A 318 -5.83 4.67 -11.83
CA ARG A 318 -7.25 4.31 -11.66
C ARG A 318 -8.20 5.46 -11.91
N TYR A 319 -7.89 6.67 -11.44
CA TYR A 319 -8.87 7.75 -11.37
C TYR A 319 -8.62 8.88 -12.38
N PHE A 320 -7.39 8.99 -12.89
CA PHE A 320 -6.99 10.14 -13.69
C PHE A 320 -6.40 9.78 -15.05
N TRP A 321 -6.04 8.51 -15.27
CA TRP A 321 -5.33 8.07 -16.48
C TRP A 321 -6.09 8.37 -17.77
N ALA A 322 -7.41 8.19 -17.77
CA ALA A 322 -8.25 8.39 -18.94
C ALA A 322 -8.23 9.85 -19.44
N ASP A 323 -8.14 10.80 -18.52
CA ASP A 323 -8.18 12.24 -18.81
C ASP A 323 -6.78 12.88 -18.94
N ALA A 324 -5.72 12.13 -18.61
CA ALA A 324 -4.35 12.63 -18.63
C ALA A 324 -3.85 12.85 -20.07
N SER A 325 -3.09 13.93 -20.27
CA SER A 325 -2.41 14.19 -21.55
C SER A 325 -1.27 13.18 -21.79
N GLU A 326 -0.85 13.02 -23.05
CA GLU A 326 0.24 12.10 -23.40
C GLU A 326 1.57 12.46 -22.71
N ALA A 327 1.87 13.75 -22.52
CA ALA A 327 3.05 14.19 -21.79
C ALA A 327 2.98 13.82 -20.30
N GLU A 328 1.79 13.90 -19.71
CA GLU A 328 1.54 13.50 -18.33
C GLU A 328 1.63 11.99 -18.14
N LYS A 329 1.06 11.21 -19.07
CA LYS A 329 1.18 9.75 -19.08
C LYS A 329 2.65 9.32 -19.21
N GLN A 330 3.40 9.91 -20.14
CA GLN A 330 4.82 9.59 -20.30
C GLN A 330 5.61 9.87 -19.02
N ARG A 331 5.42 11.05 -18.41
CA ARG A 331 6.09 11.38 -17.14
C ARG A 331 5.71 10.42 -16.02
N ALA A 332 4.44 10.04 -15.92
CA ALA A 332 3.99 9.05 -14.94
C ALA A 332 4.64 7.68 -15.20
N MET A 333 4.72 7.24 -16.45
CA MET A 333 5.36 5.96 -16.83
C MET A 333 6.82 5.93 -16.41
N ASP A 334 7.59 6.98 -16.67
CA ASP A 334 9.00 7.07 -16.28
C ASP A 334 9.17 6.92 -14.75
N LEU A 335 8.34 7.61 -13.97
CA LEU A 335 8.36 7.54 -12.50
C LEU A 335 7.91 6.16 -11.97
N ILE A 336 6.91 5.54 -12.60
CA ILE A 336 6.45 4.19 -12.23
C ILE A 336 7.54 3.17 -12.53
N ALA A 337 8.20 3.29 -13.68
CA ALA A 337 9.33 2.45 -14.06
C ALA A 337 10.47 2.53 -13.03
N ASP A 338 10.87 3.74 -12.64
CA ASP A 338 11.87 3.94 -11.61
C ASP A 338 11.43 3.34 -10.26
N HIS A 339 10.16 3.52 -9.88
CA HIS A 339 9.63 2.91 -8.65
C HIS A 339 9.68 1.38 -8.70
N VAL A 340 9.25 0.75 -9.80
CA VAL A 340 9.33 -0.71 -9.98
C VAL A 340 10.77 -1.18 -9.84
N ARG A 341 11.71 -0.52 -10.52
CA ARG A 341 13.14 -0.82 -10.40
C ARG A 341 13.62 -0.74 -8.96
N ILE A 342 13.33 0.35 -8.25
CA ILE A 342 13.70 0.53 -6.84
C ILE A 342 13.11 -0.57 -5.95
N LYS A 343 11.85 -0.97 -6.18
CA LYS A 343 11.21 -2.06 -5.43
C LYS A 343 11.96 -3.38 -5.60
N PHE A 344 12.39 -3.71 -6.81
CA PHE A 344 13.20 -4.90 -7.03
C PHE A 344 14.62 -4.78 -6.47
N GLU A 345 15.27 -3.63 -6.61
CA GLU A 345 16.64 -3.42 -6.12
C GLU A 345 16.75 -3.47 -4.59
N ARG A 346 15.77 -2.89 -3.89
CA ARG A 346 15.86 -2.64 -2.44
C ARG A 346 14.89 -3.47 -1.62
N PHE A 347 13.77 -3.95 -2.17
CA PHE A 347 12.73 -4.60 -1.36
C PHE A 347 12.52 -6.08 -1.70
N TYR A 348 12.84 -6.50 -2.93
CA TYR A 348 12.71 -7.91 -3.32
C TYR A 348 13.78 -8.75 -2.63
N VAL A 349 13.35 -9.82 -1.95
CA VAL A 349 14.24 -10.75 -1.25
C VAL A 349 14.27 -12.03 -2.06
N ALA A 350 15.31 -12.20 -2.87
CA ALA A 350 15.39 -13.31 -3.84
C ALA A 350 15.38 -14.70 -3.19
N GLU A 351 15.97 -14.85 -2.00
CA GLU A 351 15.96 -16.11 -1.24
C GLU A 351 14.56 -16.50 -0.79
N ASP A 352 13.72 -15.52 -0.47
CA ASP A 352 12.35 -15.73 -0.03
C ASP A 352 11.39 -15.80 -1.22
N GLY A 353 11.62 -15.05 -2.30
CA GLY A 353 10.70 -14.94 -3.45
C GLY A 353 9.60 -13.88 -3.29
N GLY A 354 9.66 -13.06 -2.23
CA GLY A 354 8.69 -12.00 -1.93
C GLY A 354 9.33 -10.63 -1.70
N PHE A 355 8.53 -9.65 -1.27
CA PHE A 355 9.02 -8.31 -0.95
C PHE A 355 8.97 -8.01 0.55
N SER A 356 10.00 -7.35 1.03
CA SER A 356 10.06 -6.78 2.37
C SER A 356 9.33 -5.45 2.45
N LEU A 357 8.92 -5.07 3.66
CA LEU A 357 8.27 -3.77 3.91
C LEU A 357 9.30 -2.62 3.95
N TYR A 358 10.52 -2.92 4.38
CA TYR A 358 11.61 -1.97 4.54
C TYR A 358 12.78 -2.36 3.63
N PRO A 359 13.50 -1.38 3.05
CA PRO A 359 14.60 -1.67 2.13
C PRO A 359 15.69 -2.51 2.79
N ASP A 360 16.37 -3.31 1.98
CA ASP A 360 17.54 -4.14 2.28
C ASP A 360 17.31 -5.11 3.47
N SER A 361 16.05 -5.48 3.73
CA SER A 361 15.71 -6.50 4.73
C SER A 361 16.08 -7.90 4.24
N GLN A 362 16.50 -8.75 5.17
CA GLN A 362 16.90 -10.14 4.87
C GLN A 362 15.72 -11.06 4.57
N HIS A 363 14.51 -10.69 4.98
CA HIS A 363 13.30 -11.48 4.81
C HIS A 363 12.16 -10.65 4.23
N ALA A 364 11.36 -11.28 3.38
CA ALA A 364 10.11 -10.76 2.86
C ALA A 364 9.05 -10.69 3.96
N SER A 365 8.01 -9.89 3.71
CA SER A 365 6.90 -9.69 4.65
C SER A 365 5.58 -9.62 3.89
N LEU A 366 4.48 -9.95 4.56
CA LEU A 366 3.14 -9.90 3.95
C LEU A 366 2.83 -8.49 3.44
N ASP A 367 3.02 -7.48 4.28
CA ASP A 367 2.77 -6.07 3.93
C ASP A 367 3.70 -5.58 2.81
N GLY A 368 4.98 -5.96 2.84
CA GLY A 368 5.93 -5.64 1.77
C GLY A 368 5.47 -6.16 0.41
N THR A 369 5.07 -7.42 0.35
CA THR A 369 4.55 -8.08 -0.87
C THR A 369 3.25 -7.43 -1.35
N ALA A 370 2.37 -7.01 -0.45
CA ALA A 370 1.13 -6.29 -0.78
C ALA A 370 1.35 -4.88 -1.39
N THR A 371 2.52 -4.27 -1.17
CA THR A 371 2.84 -2.92 -1.69
C THR A 371 3.31 -2.90 -3.13
N MET A 372 3.38 -4.04 -3.82
CA MET A 372 3.75 -4.06 -5.23
C MET A 372 2.67 -3.48 -6.14
N VAL A 373 3.12 -2.75 -7.17
CA VAL A 373 2.24 -2.06 -8.14
C VAL A 373 2.05 -2.83 -9.46
N LEU A 374 2.64 -4.01 -9.63
CA LEU A 374 2.55 -4.78 -10.89
C LEU A 374 1.09 -5.08 -11.29
N GLY A 375 0.25 -5.41 -10.32
CA GLY A 375 -1.18 -5.57 -10.59
C GLY A 375 -1.89 -4.26 -10.95
N ASP A 376 -1.44 -3.12 -10.40
CA ASP A 376 -2.01 -1.80 -10.67
C ASP A 376 -1.64 -1.27 -12.05
N ILE A 377 -0.44 -1.57 -12.54
CA ILE A 377 -0.01 -1.31 -13.92
C ILE A 377 -0.57 -2.33 -14.91
N GLY A 378 -1.38 -3.30 -14.47
CA GLY A 378 -2.04 -4.26 -15.36
C GLY A 378 -1.20 -5.48 -15.76
N ALA A 379 -0.03 -5.72 -15.16
CA ALA A 379 0.81 -6.88 -15.48
C ALA A 379 0.10 -8.23 -15.24
N PHE A 380 -0.93 -8.25 -14.39
CA PHE A 380 -1.72 -9.44 -14.03
C PHE A 380 -3.12 -9.45 -14.63
N SER A 381 -3.47 -8.47 -15.48
CA SER A 381 -4.83 -8.32 -16.03
C SER A 381 -4.79 -7.70 -17.41
N THR A 382 -5.11 -8.50 -18.43
CA THR A 382 -5.18 -8.03 -19.83
C THR A 382 -6.17 -6.89 -20.01
N GLU A 383 -7.32 -6.94 -19.34
CA GLU A 383 -8.31 -5.84 -19.36
C GLU A 383 -7.69 -4.53 -18.87
N ARG A 384 -6.98 -4.58 -17.75
CA ARG A 384 -6.31 -3.39 -17.19
C ARG A 384 -5.14 -2.93 -18.06
N GLN A 385 -4.36 -3.87 -18.60
CA GLN A 385 -3.28 -3.56 -19.54
C GLN A 385 -3.82 -2.87 -20.80
N ALA A 386 -4.91 -3.38 -21.38
CA ALA A 386 -5.57 -2.76 -22.52
C ALA A 386 -6.09 -1.35 -22.22
N ARG A 387 -6.68 -1.15 -21.03
CA ARG A 387 -7.19 0.15 -20.59
C ARG A 387 -6.08 1.18 -20.38
N LEU A 388 -4.93 0.77 -19.85
CA LEU A 388 -3.84 1.69 -19.53
C LEU A 388 -2.92 1.94 -20.72
N TRP A 389 -2.56 0.89 -21.45
CA TRP A 389 -1.47 0.90 -22.41
C TRP A 389 -1.92 0.66 -23.86
N GLY A 390 -3.17 0.27 -24.07
CA GLY A 390 -3.72 -0.15 -25.36
C GLY A 390 -3.74 -1.67 -25.53
N ASP A 391 -4.54 -2.13 -26.48
CA ASP A 391 -4.69 -3.56 -26.79
C ASP A 391 -3.32 -4.17 -27.16
N PRO A 392 -2.85 -5.23 -26.46
CA PRO A 392 -1.59 -5.90 -26.77
C PRO A 392 -1.42 -6.25 -28.25
N GLU A 393 -2.44 -6.74 -28.93
CA GLU A 393 -2.33 -7.10 -30.35
C GLU A 393 -2.10 -5.88 -31.25
N ALA A 394 -2.59 -4.71 -30.84
CA ALA A 394 -2.47 -3.46 -31.59
C ALA A 394 -1.18 -2.69 -31.29
N ILE A 395 -0.63 -2.80 -30.07
CA ILE A 395 0.53 -2.00 -29.64
C ILE A 395 1.87 -2.70 -29.87
N ILE A 396 1.88 -4.03 -29.99
CA ILE A 396 3.11 -4.80 -30.21
C ILE A 396 3.64 -4.56 -31.63
N GLU A 397 4.90 -4.15 -31.75
CA GLU A 397 5.57 -4.09 -33.04
C GLU A 397 5.95 -5.49 -33.53
N ASP A 398 5.46 -5.86 -34.71
CA ASP A 398 5.78 -7.14 -35.35
C ASP A 398 7.11 -7.05 -36.10
N LEU A 399 8.14 -7.70 -35.55
CA LEU A 399 9.47 -7.80 -36.16
C LEU A 399 9.53 -8.82 -37.29
N GLY A 400 8.43 -9.53 -37.55
CA GLY A 400 8.25 -10.43 -38.66
C GLY A 400 8.49 -11.89 -38.33
N ARG A 401 8.49 -12.69 -39.39
CA ARG A 401 8.66 -14.15 -39.36
C ARG A 401 9.98 -14.53 -40.02
N VAL A 402 10.75 -15.38 -39.34
CA VAL A 402 11.98 -15.99 -39.82
C VAL A 402 11.78 -17.48 -40.04
N GLU A 403 12.04 -17.93 -41.26
CA GLU A 403 12.05 -19.36 -41.59
C GLU A 403 13.47 -19.90 -41.41
N THR A 404 13.65 -20.81 -40.46
CA THR A 404 14.96 -21.39 -40.16
C THR A 404 14.84 -22.77 -39.53
N PHE A 405 15.89 -23.58 -39.68
CA PHE A 405 16.02 -24.86 -38.96
C PHE A 405 16.71 -24.70 -37.60
N ALA A 406 17.40 -23.58 -37.38
CA ALA A 406 18.11 -23.27 -36.13
C ALA A 406 18.11 -21.77 -35.88
N ILE A 407 17.88 -21.37 -34.62
CA ILE A 407 17.91 -19.95 -34.22
C ILE A 407 19.35 -19.58 -33.91
N THR A 408 19.87 -18.56 -34.60
CA THR A 408 21.22 -18.03 -34.35
C THR A 408 21.19 -16.88 -33.33
N PRO A 409 22.34 -16.53 -32.72
CA PRO A 409 22.44 -15.33 -31.88
C PRO A 409 22.03 -14.05 -32.62
N GLU A 410 22.36 -13.95 -33.91
CA GLU A 410 22.01 -12.81 -34.77
C GLU A 410 20.50 -12.70 -34.98
N ASP A 411 19.82 -13.82 -35.17
CA ASP A 411 18.36 -13.85 -35.29
C ASP A 411 17.70 -13.37 -33.99
N LEU A 412 18.20 -13.84 -32.84
CA LEU A 412 17.66 -13.45 -31.54
C LEU A 412 18.00 -11.99 -31.19
N ALA A 413 19.15 -11.47 -31.65
CA ALA A 413 19.59 -10.09 -31.44
C ALA A 413 18.61 -9.05 -32.00
N VAL A 414 17.81 -9.40 -33.02
CA VAL A 414 16.79 -8.50 -33.61
C VAL A 414 15.80 -8.01 -32.55
N ILE A 415 15.43 -8.90 -31.62
CA ILE A 415 14.51 -8.59 -30.50
C ILE A 415 15.26 -8.34 -29.19
N SER A 416 16.33 -9.07 -28.90
CA SER A 416 17.01 -9.03 -27.60
C SER A 416 17.95 -7.83 -27.41
N ALA A 417 18.47 -7.23 -28.49
CA ALA A 417 19.40 -6.10 -28.41
C ALA A 417 18.70 -4.73 -28.24
N LYS A 418 17.37 -4.71 -28.18
CA LYS A 418 16.57 -3.50 -27.99
C LYS A 418 16.68 -3.03 -26.53
N PRO A 419 17.14 -1.79 -26.24
CA PRO A 419 17.43 -1.33 -24.87
C PRO A 419 16.22 -1.36 -23.92
N GLN A 420 15.02 -1.18 -24.43
CA GLN A 420 13.76 -1.19 -23.69
C GLN A 420 13.27 -2.59 -23.29
N VAL A 421 13.88 -3.66 -23.81
CA VAL A 421 13.45 -5.03 -23.50
C VAL A 421 14.03 -5.48 -22.17
N ASN A 422 13.15 -5.77 -21.21
CA ASN A 422 13.50 -6.35 -19.93
C ASN A 422 13.52 -7.89 -19.99
N SER A 423 12.47 -8.49 -20.57
CA SER A 423 12.29 -9.94 -20.63
C SER A 423 11.73 -10.41 -21.98
N LEU A 424 12.02 -11.66 -22.35
CA LEU A 424 11.43 -12.36 -23.49
C LEU A 424 10.65 -13.58 -23.00
N ARG A 425 9.38 -13.68 -23.39
CA ARG A 425 8.54 -14.86 -23.15
C ARG A 425 8.44 -15.69 -24.43
N PHE A 426 8.56 -17.00 -24.28
CA PHE A 426 8.58 -17.96 -25.38
C PHE A 426 7.30 -18.81 -25.38
N TYR A 427 6.67 -18.94 -26.55
CA TYR A 427 5.41 -19.68 -26.73
C TYR A 427 5.55 -20.70 -27.85
N LEU A 428 5.26 -21.97 -27.55
CA LEU A 428 5.30 -23.07 -28.53
C LEU A 428 4.03 -23.17 -29.40
N ARG A 429 2.90 -22.63 -28.94
CA ARG A 429 1.59 -22.72 -29.63
C ARG A 429 0.98 -21.35 -29.97
N GLY A 430 1.86 -20.34 -30.09
CA GLY A 430 1.47 -18.94 -30.20
C GLY A 430 0.95 -18.37 -28.86
N PRO A 431 1.11 -17.06 -28.63
CA PRO A 431 0.56 -16.41 -27.45
C PRO A 431 -0.96 -16.26 -27.56
N ASP A 432 -1.66 -16.32 -26.43
CA ASP A 432 -3.01 -15.79 -26.30
C ASP A 432 -2.90 -14.31 -25.96
N TYR A 433 -3.23 -13.42 -26.90
CA TYR A 433 -3.18 -11.97 -26.64
C TYR A 433 -4.23 -11.51 -25.61
N GLY A 434 -5.25 -12.33 -25.35
CA GLY A 434 -6.17 -12.17 -24.23
C GLY A 434 -5.56 -12.55 -22.89
N ASN A 435 -4.44 -13.28 -22.86
CA ASN A 435 -3.68 -13.62 -21.66
C ASN A 435 -2.22 -14.00 -21.97
N LEU A 436 -1.37 -12.99 -22.12
CA LEU A 436 0.06 -13.18 -22.41
C LEU A 436 0.87 -13.80 -21.26
N SER A 437 0.24 -14.07 -20.11
CA SER A 437 0.90 -14.79 -19.01
C SER A 437 0.64 -16.30 -19.05
N ALA A 438 -0.31 -16.75 -19.88
CA ALA A 438 -0.62 -18.17 -20.03
C ALA A 438 0.32 -18.87 -21.02
N ASN A 439 0.57 -20.17 -20.77
CA ASN A 439 1.30 -21.05 -21.68
C ASN A 439 2.72 -20.58 -22.03
N VAL A 440 3.33 -19.77 -21.17
CA VAL A 440 4.73 -19.35 -21.30
C VAL A 440 5.61 -20.58 -21.08
N SER A 441 6.29 -21.00 -22.12
CA SER A 441 7.11 -22.22 -22.11
C SER A 441 8.48 -21.95 -21.51
N ALA A 442 9.00 -20.75 -21.74
CA ALA A 442 10.26 -20.30 -21.18
C ALA A 442 10.33 -18.79 -21.07
N LEU A 443 11.28 -18.31 -20.26
CA LEU A 443 11.56 -16.92 -20.00
C LEU A 443 13.06 -16.65 -20.17
N MET A 444 13.44 -15.52 -20.75
CA MET A 444 14.85 -15.10 -20.85
C MET A 444 14.97 -13.61 -20.55
N TYR A 445 16.02 -13.23 -19.82
CA TYR A 445 16.40 -11.84 -19.62
C TYR A 445 17.56 -11.51 -20.55
N PRO A 446 17.34 -10.79 -21.67
CA PRO A 446 18.38 -10.52 -22.65
C PRO A 446 19.44 -9.54 -22.14
N GLN A 447 19.11 -8.77 -21.11
CA GLN A 447 20.00 -7.82 -20.44
C GLN A 447 20.05 -8.15 -18.96
N GLN A 448 21.12 -7.72 -18.29
CA GLN A 448 21.18 -7.80 -16.83
C GLN A 448 20.11 -6.88 -16.24
N THR A 449 19.15 -7.48 -15.54
CA THR A 449 18.07 -6.76 -14.87
C THR A 449 17.87 -7.29 -13.46
N VAL A 450 17.36 -6.43 -12.61
CA VAL A 450 16.87 -6.76 -11.26
C VAL A 450 15.36 -6.97 -11.26
N VAL A 451 14.66 -6.49 -12.30
CA VAL A 451 13.21 -6.53 -12.41
C VAL A 451 12.79 -7.87 -13.01
N LEU A 452 12.23 -8.73 -12.17
CA LEU A 452 11.70 -10.02 -12.62
C LEU A 452 10.43 -9.84 -13.46
N ASP A 453 10.27 -10.71 -14.44
CA ASP A 453 9.02 -10.88 -15.18
C ASP A 453 7.93 -11.42 -14.26
N ALA A 454 6.70 -10.94 -14.45
CA ALA A 454 5.52 -11.37 -13.69
C ALA A 454 5.36 -12.91 -13.66
N THR A 455 5.71 -13.60 -14.75
CA THR A 455 5.54 -15.05 -14.89
C THR A 455 6.54 -15.85 -14.06
N GLU A 456 7.68 -15.27 -13.69
CA GLU A 456 8.61 -15.83 -12.71
C GLU A 456 8.25 -15.38 -11.29
N LEU A 457 7.91 -14.10 -11.11
CA LEU A 457 7.63 -13.52 -9.79
C LEU A 457 6.43 -14.18 -9.10
N VAL A 458 5.30 -14.33 -9.80
CA VAL A 458 4.05 -14.80 -9.16
C VAL A 458 4.21 -16.20 -8.56
N PRO A 459 4.79 -17.19 -9.26
CA PRO A 459 5.12 -18.48 -8.67
C PRO A 459 6.04 -18.39 -7.46
N ASN A 460 7.09 -17.57 -7.50
CA ASN A 460 7.99 -17.39 -6.36
C ASN A 460 7.25 -16.87 -5.11
N VAL A 461 6.36 -15.88 -5.29
CA VAL A 461 5.52 -15.35 -4.20
C VAL A 461 4.57 -16.42 -3.65
N LEU A 462 3.98 -17.27 -4.50
CA LEU A 462 3.10 -18.35 -4.06
C LEU A 462 3.86 -19.40 -3.24
N THR A 463 5.04 -19.83 -3.69
CA THR A 463 5.90 -20.75 -2.93
C THR A 463 6.31 -20.15 -1.58
N TRP A 464 6.68 -18.88 -1.55
CA TRP A 464 6.98 -18.17 -0.30
C TRP A 464 5.78 -18.15 0.67
N LEU A 465 4.58 -17.84 0.16
CA LEU A 465 3.38 -17.79 0.97
C LEU A 465 3.10 -19.15 1.60
N GLU A 466 3.26 -20.26 0.88
CA GLU A 466 3.07 -21.62 1.43
C GLU A 466 3.92 -21.85 2.69
N GLU A 467 5.18 -21.41 2.67
CA GLU A 467 6.15 -21.60 3.75
C GLU A 467 6.07 -20.56 4.87
N GLN A 468 5.37 -19.44 4.66
CA GLN A 468 5.30 -18.33 5.62
C GLN A 468 4.48 -18.70 6.87
N PRO A 469 5.09 -18.72 8.09
CA PRO A 469 4.39 -19.05 9.34
C PRO A 469 3.45 -17.94 9.86
N VAL A 470 3.65 -16.68 9.46
CA VAL A 470 2.82 -15.55 9.92
C VAL A 470 1.52 -15.48 9.10
N SER A 471 0.36 -15.48 9.76
CA SER A 471 -0.94 -15.41 9.06
C SER A 471 -1.43 -13.97 8.76
N MET A 472 -0.98 -12.97 9.52
CA MET A 472 -1.45 -11.59 9.42
C MET A 472 -0.31 -10.57 9.60
N GLY A 473 -0.23 -9.59 8.70
CA GLY A 473 0.61 -8.39 8.82
C GLY A 473 -0.17 -7.22 9.43
N ASN A 474 0.35 -6.00 9.28
CA ASN A 474 -0.31 -4.78 9.75
C ASN A 474 -1.56 -4.44 8.93
N TRP A 475 -1.51 -4.69 7.60
CA TRP A 475 -2.57 -4.24 6.68
C TRP A 475 -3.10 -5.33 5.73
N THR A 476 -2.45 -6.49 5.68
CA THR A 476 -2.90 -7.63 4.85
C THR A 476 -2.78 -8.96 5.61
N SER A 477 -3.46 -9.99 5.13
CA SER A 477 -3.28 -11.39 5.57
C SER A 477 -2.58 -12.22 4.51
N LYS A 478 -1.95 -13.33 4.93
CA LYS A 478 -1.38 -14.36 4.05
C LYS A 478 -2.41 -14.85 3.05
N GLN A 479 -3.58 -15.21 3.57
CA GLN A 479 -4.72 -15.67 2.78
C GLN A 479 -5.21 -14.66 1.72
N SER A 480 -5.23 -13.36 2.05
CA SER A 480 -5.60 -12.33 1.08
C SER A 480 -4.63 -12.29 -0.10
N LEU A 481 -3.33 -12.46 0.17
CA LEU A 481 -2.30 -12.53 -0.85
C LEU A 481 -2.39 -13.83 -1.66
N GLU A 482 -2.56 -14.97 -1.01
CA GLU A 482 -2.73 -16.26 -1.69
C GLU A 482 -3.90 -16.24 -2.66
N SER A 483 -5.05 -15.72 -2.23
CA SER A 483 -6.24 -15.55 -3.08
C SER A 483 -5.95 -14.63 -4.27
N TYR A 484 -5.29 -13.50 -4.01
CA TYR A 484 -4.93 -12.54 -5.05
C TYR A 484 -3.97 -13.14 -6.10
N TYR A 485 -2.83 -13.70 -5.68
CA TYR A 485 -1.82 -14.23 -6.60
C TYR A 485 -2.26 -15.52 -7.31
N SER A 486 -3.01 -16.40 -6.62
CA SER A 486 -3.54 -17.62 -7.24
C SER A 486 -4.58 -17.32 -8.33
N SER A 487 -5.27 -16.18 -8.22
CA SER A 487 -6.27 -15.78 -9.22
C SER A 487 -5.68 -15.45 -10.60
N VAL A 488 -4.38 -15.12 -10.66
CA VAL A 488 -3.68 -14.74 -11.90
C VAL A 488 -3.38 -15.95 -12.79
N LYS A 489 -3.35 -17.17 -12.23
CA LYS A 489 -3.14 -18.45 -12.94
C LYS A 489 -1.87 -18.47 -13.81
N MET A 490 -0.73 -18.17 -13.22
CA MET A 490 0.59 -18.27 -13.85
C MET A 490 1.30 -19.55 -13.43
N SER A 491 1.93 -20.24 -14.38
CA SER A 491 2.82 -21.38 -14.12
C SER A 491 4.28 -20.93 -14.23
N ALA A 492 5.15 -21.44 -13.35
CA ALA A 492 6.58 -21.16 -13.40
C ALA A 492 7.18 -21.56 -14.76
N PRO A 493 7.69 -20.60 -15.56
CA PRO A 493 8.34 -20.91 -16.82
C PRO A 493 9.75 -21.45 -16.56
N ARG A 494 10.31 -22.17 -17.55
CA ARG A 494 11.74 -22.46 -17.55
C ARG A 494 12.51 -21.15 -17.79
N VAL A 495 13.29 -20.69 -16.81
CA VAL A 495 14.17 -19.53 -16.99
C VAL A 495 15.45 -19.96 -17.72
N LEU A 496 15.73 -19.35 -18.87
CA LEU A 496 16.84 -19.66 -19.78
C LEU A 496 18.07 -18.78 -19.47
N GLY A 497 18.65 -18.95 -18.28
CA GLY A 497 19.89 -18.29 -17.85
C GLY A 497 19.95 -16.76 -18.01
N ASN A 498 21.10 -16.17 -17.69
CA ASN A 498 21.32 -14.71 -17.78
C ASN A 498 21.63 -14.25 -19.21
N GLY A 499 20.73 -14.52 -20.16
CA GLY A 499 20.71 -13.89 -21.49
C GLY A 499 21.73 -14.39 -22.51
N LYS A 500 22.40 -15.53 -22.28
CA LYS A 500 23.46 -16.06 -23.18
C LYS A 500 23.28 -17.51 -23.64
N GLU A 501 22.23 -18.18 -23.19
CA GLU A 501 22.05 -19.62 -23.43
C GLU A 501 21.18 -19.86 -24.68
N LEU A 502 21.78 -19.61 -25.85
CA LEU A 502 21.19 -19.97 -27.15
C LEU A 502 20.77 -21.45 -27.20
N GLU A 503 21.48 -22.31 -26.45
CA GLU A 503 21.19 -23.73 -26.31
C GLU A 503 19.76 -23.97 -25.80
N GLY A 504 19.32 -23.24 -24.76
CA GLY A 504 17.96 -23.39 -24.22
C GLY A 504 16.86 -22.95 -25.19
N VAL A 505 17.12 -21.90 -25.98
CA VAL A 505 16.20 -21.43 -27.04
C VAL A 505 16.15 -22.43 -28.21
N SER A 506 17.32 -22.95 -28.59
CA SER A 506 17.46 -23.94 -29.65
C SER A 506 16.75 -25.24 -29.28
N ASP A 507 16.88 -25.70 -28.03
CA ASP A 507 16.14 -26.84 -27.50
C ASP A 507 14.64 -26.61 -27.65
N LEU A 508 14.10 -25.47 -27.22
CA LEU A 508 12.67 -25.18 -27.34
C LEU A 508 12.18 -25.22 -28.79
N PHE A 509 12.95 -24.64 -29.71
CA PHE A 509 12.65 -24.68 -31.13
C PHE A 509 12.82 -26.09 -31.74
N ALA A 510 13.68 -26.93 -31.15
CA ALA A 510 13.85 -28.33 -31.55
C ALA A 510 12.56 -29.17 -31.36
N TRP A 511 11.69 -28.76 -30.42
CA TRP A 511 10.45 -29.47 -30.08
C TRP A 511 9.19 -28.89 -30.71
N SER A 512 9.31 -27.86 -31.56
CA SER A 512 8.16 -27.19 -32.17
C SER A 512 8.38 -26.84 -33.64
N GLU A 513 7.28 -26.83 -34.40
CA GLU A 513 7.23 -26.30 -35.77
C GLU A 513 7.27 -24.76 -35.78
N LYS A 514 6.86 -24.14 -34.67
CA LYS A 514 6.76 -22.69 -34.49
C LYS A 514 7.17 -22.27 -33.08
N LEU A 515 7.94 -21.20 -32.98
CA LEU A 515 8.26 -20.54 -31.73
C LEU A 515 7.94 -19.05 -31.86
N THR A 516 7.05 -18.57 -31.00
CA THR A 516 6.74 -17.13 -30.93
C THR A 516 7.41 -16.54 -29.70
N ILE A 517 8.09 -15.42 -29.89
CA ILE A 517 8.74 -14.66 -28.83
C ILE A 517 7.99 -13.35 -28.69
N VAL A 518 7.63 -12.99 -27.45
CA VAL A 518 7.09 -11.66 -27.12
C VAL A 518 8.04 -11.01 -26.11
N ALA A 519 8.48 -9.79 -26.43
CA ALA A 519 9.32 -8.99 -25.54
C ALA A 519 8.47 -8.07 -24.68
N PHE A 520 8.88 -7.92 -23.42
CA PHE A 520 8.24 -7.06 -22.44
C PHE A 520 9.24 -6.05 -21.90
N ASP A 521 8.78 -4.84 -21.61
CA ASP A 521 9.55 -3.84 -20.88
C ASP A 521 9.52 -4.08 -19.36
N GLN A 522 10.15 -3.20 -18.60
CA GLN A 522 10.19 -3.27 -17.13
C GLN A 522 8.81 -3.11 -16.47
N LEU A 523 7.85 -2.48 -17.16
CA LEU A 523 6.46 -2.33 -16.72
C LEU A 523 5.58 -3.53 -17.13
N GLN A 524 6.18 -4.57 -17.71
CA GLN A 524 5.48 -5.75 -18.22
C GLN A 524 4.51 -5.41 -19.35
N ILE A 525 4.78 -4.34 -20.11
CA ILE A 525 4.07 -3.97 -21.32
C ILE A 525 4.69 -4.74 -22.49
N PRO A 526 3.90 -5.47 -23.29
CA PRO A 526 4.42 -6.16 -24.46
C PRO A 526 4.76 -5.14 -25.57
N ILE A 527 5.97 -5.23 -26.12
CA ILE A 527 6.51 -4.21 -27.03
C ILE A 527 6.92 -4.76 -28.39
N TYR A 528 7.40 -6.00 -28.46
CA TYR A 528 7.82 -6.64 -29.71
C TYR A 528 7.32 -8.07 -29.80
N ARG A 529 7.03 -8.53 -31.02
CA ARG A 529 6.88 -9.96 -31.32
C ARG A 529 7.77 -10.38 -32.47
N MET A 530 8.19 -11.63 -32.45
CA MET A 530 8.92 -12.29 -33.52
C MET A 530 8.51 -13.75 -33.61
N GLU A 531 8.41 -14.29 -34.82
CA GLU A 531 8.08 -15.69 -35.05
C GLU A 531 9.21 -16.43 -35.76
N PHE A 532 9.59 -17.57 -35.21
CA PHE A 532 10.44 -18.56 -35.85
C PHE A 532 9.59 -19.74 -36.31
N VAL A 533 9.73 -20.11 -37.58
CA VAL A 533 8.97 -21.24 -38.16
C VAL A 533 9.93 -22.15 -38.89
N ARG A 534 9.75 -23.47 -38.74
CA ARG A 534 10.51 -24.41 -39.55
C ARG A 534 10.04 -24.37 -41.00
N PRO A 535 10.96 -24.36 -41.98
CA PRO A 535 10.58 -24.56 -43.37
C PRO A 535 9.81 -25.87 -43.52
N ALA A 536 8.78 -25.89 -44.35
CA ALA A 536 8.11 -27.15 -44.69
C ALA A 536 9.13 -28.04 -45.44
N ASP A 537 9.30 -29.28 -44.96
CA ASP A 537 10.07 -30.29 -45.70
C ASP A 537 9.41 -30.47 -47.08
N PHE A 538 10.16 -30.25 -48.16
CA PHE A 538 9.72 -30.49 -49.55
C PHE A 538 9.75 -31.97 -49.91
#